data_AF-A0A1M5DXI6-F1
#
_entry.id   AF-A0A1M5DXI6-F1
#
_cell.length_a   1.000
_cell.length_b   1.000
_cell.length_c   1.000
_cell.angle_alpha   90.00
_cell.angle_beta   90.00
_cell.angle_gamma   90.00
#
_symmetry.space_group_name_H-M   'P 1'
#
loop_
_entity.id
_entity.type
_entity.pdbx_description
1 polymer ?
#
loop_
_entity_poly.entity_id
_entity_poly.type
_entity_poly.pdbx_seq_one_letter_code
_entity_poly.pdbx_strand_id
1 'polypeptide(L)'
;MIRFFRLTLYHIYLFYLKRDKNDERLAKFTIFIIFGLILLINTYSIYGFFRLYTSPFTIDDGPVIYISIACIVSVFLGCYLYKEKFNDFSKDLNYNKKYFFYFFLIVILSAVFYIKVAHINRERIFIKRGYSKELIENGGVEPFDPKKRPTSLEGKLKLWYYNNFEKKDSVEVKKTKNS
;
A
#
# COMPACT_ATOMS: atom_id res chain seq x y z
N MET A 1 -0.37 6.02 26.96
CA MET A 1 -0.38 5.37 25.62
C MET A 1 -1.16 4.06 25.59
N ILE A 2 -0.93 3.11 26.51
CA ILE A 2 -1.65 1.81 26.52
C ILE A 2 -3.18 1.96 26.63
N ARG A 3 -3.67 2.89 27.46
CA ARG A 3 -5.11 3.23 27.54
C ARG A 3 -5.70 3.71 26.21
N PHE A 4 -4.99 4.59 25.49
CA PHE A 4 -5.44 5.08 24.18
C PHE A 4 -5.56 3.94 23.17
N PHE A 5 -4.54 3.07 23.09
CA PHE A 5 -4.56 1.93 22.18
C PHE A 5 -5.71 0.96 22.48
N ARG A 6 -5.89 0.58 23.75
CA ARG A 6 -6.98 -0.29 24.20
C ARG A 6 -8.36 0.30 23.90
N LEU A 7 -8.51 1.61 24.04
CA LEU A 7 -9.77 2.33 23.81
C LEU A 7 -10.08 2.53 22.32
N THR A 8 -9.06 2.70 21.47
CA THR A 8 -9.20 2.69 20.01
C THR A 8 -9.65 1.30 19.53
N LEU A 9 -9.03 0.23 20.05
CA LEU A 9 -9.47 -1.14 19.77
C LEU A 9 -10.93 -1.36 20.21
N TYR A 10 -11.33 -0.82 21.36
CA TYR A 10 -12.71 -0.91 21.83
C TYR A 10 -13.72 -0.22 20.89
N HIS A 11 -13.42 0.98 20.39
CA HIS A 11 -14.33 1.69 19.48
C HIS A 11 -14.48 0.97 18.14
N ILE A 12 -13.38 0.46 17.61
CA ILE A 12 -13.40 -0.34 16.37
C ILE A 12 -14.15 -1.66 16.64
N TYR A 13 -13.95 -2.28 17.81
CA TYR A 13 -14.70 -3.45 18.25
C TYR A 13 -16.20 -3.19 18.29
N LEU A 14 -16.67 -2.13 18.94
CA LEU A 14 -18.09 -1.79 18.97
C LEU A 14 -18.67 -1.52 17.57
N PHE A 15 -17.90 -0.87 16.70
CA PHE A 15 -18.32 -0.63 15.32
C PHE A 15 -18.55 -1.95 14.56
N TYR A 16 -17.60 -2.88 14.62
CA TYR A 16 -17.74 -4.19 13.97
C TYR A 16 -18.76 -5.07 14.66
N LEU A 17 -18.86 -5.04 15.99
CA LEU A 17 -19.87 -5.78 16.75
C LEU A 17 -21.29 -5.37 16.32
N LYS A 18 -21.55 -4.07 16.15
CA LYS A 18 -22.84 -3.57 15.63
C LYS A 18 -23.08 -3.98 14.17
N ARG A 19 -22.03 -4.00 13.35
CA ARG A 19 -22.12 -4.37 11.94
C ARG A 19 -22.37 -5.87 11.74
N ASP A 20 -21.73 -6.69 12.56
CA ASP A 20 -21.69 -8.15 12.45
C ASP A 20 -22.72 -8.85 13.36
N LYS A 21 -23.86 -8.18 13.61
CA LYS A 21 -24.99 -8.72 14.38
C LYS A 21 -24.61 -9.26 15.77
N ASN A 22 -23.71 -8.59 16.47
CA ASN A 22 -23.18 -8.98 17.78
C ASN A 22 -22.32 -10.26 17.80
N ASP A 23 -21.75 -10.69 16.66
CA ASP A 23 -20.72 -11.74 16.67
C ASP A 23 -19.37 -11.19 17.17
N GLU A 24 -19.07 -11.45 18.45
CA GLU A 24 -17.83 -11.00 19.08
C GLU A 24 -16.57 -11.61 18.45
N ARG A 25 -16.65 -12.86 17.96
CA ARG A 25 -15.49 -13.55 17.38
C ARG A 25 -15.12 -12.91 16.05
N LEU A 26 -16.13 -12.67 15.21
CA LEU A 26 -15.93 -12.04 13.90
C LEU A 26 -15.42 -10.60 14.04
N ALA A 27 -15.96 -9.83 14.97
CA ALA A 27 -15.50 -8.47 15.24
C ALA A 27 -14.03 -8.45 15.67
N LYS A 28 -13.63 -9.32 16.61
CA LYS A 28 -12.22 -9.44 17.06
C LYS A 28 -11.28 -9.88 15.95
N PHE A 29 -11.69 -10.86 15.14
CA PHE A 29 -10.90 -11.34 14.00
C PHE A 29 -10.68 -10.24 12.95
N THR A 30 -11.72 -9.45 12.66
CA THR A 30 -11.64 -8.35 11.70
C THR A 30 -10.69 -7.25 12.19
N ILE A 31 -10.75 -6.88 13.48
CA ILE A 31 -9.80 -5.94 14.09
C ILE A 31 -8.37 -6.47 13.98
N PHE A 32 -8.17 -7.76 14.27
CA PHE A 32 -6.87 -8.40 14.17
C PHE A 32 -6.29 -8.28 12.75
N ILE A 33 -7.09 -8.55 11.71
CA ILE A 33 -6.64 -8.40 10.32
C ILE A 33 -6.27 -6.95 10.01
N ILE A 34 -7.13 -6.00 10.36
CA ILE A 34 -6.92 -4.57 10.04
C ILE A 34 -5.66 -4.06 10.71
N PHE A 35 -5.50 -4.33 12.01
CA PHE A 35 -4.30 -3.89 12.73
C PHE A 35 -3.06 -4.62 12.25
N GLY A 36 -3.14 -5.93 11.97
CA GLY A 36 -2.02 -6.68 11.40
C GLY A 36 -1.54 -6.07 10.09
N LEU A 37 -2.48 -5.67 9.21
CA LEU A 37 -2.17 -5.02 7.94
C LEU A 37 -1.56 -3.62 8.14
N ILE A 38 -2.10 -2.81 9.04
CA ILE A 38 -1.52 -1.51 9.40
C ILE A 38 -0.10 -1.67 9.94
N LEU A 39 0.12 -2.67 10.80
CA LEU A 39 1.41 -2.94 11.41
C LEU A 39 2.42 -3.39 10.35
N LEU A 40 2.03 -4.28 9.45
CA LEU A 40 2.84 -4.70 8.30
C LEU A 40 3.28 -3.50 7.45
N ILE A 41 2.35 -2.61 7.10
CA ILE A 41 2.63 -1.40 6.32
C ILE A 41 3.62 -0.49 7.06
N ASN A 42 3.41 -0.27 8.36
CA ASN A 42 4.29 0.58 9.16
C ASN A 42 5.69 -0.03 9.30
N THR A 43 5.80 -1.32 9.62
CA THR A 43 7.09 -2.01 9.72
C THR A 43 7.85 -1.97 8.41
N TYR A 44 7.18 -2.22 7.28
CA TYR A 44 7.80 -2.10 5.95
C TYR A 44 8.29 -0.68 5.68
N SER A 45 7.48 0.32 5.99
CA SER A 45 7.82 1.72 5.71
C SER A 45 8.98 2.22 6.57
N ILE A 46 9.00 1.86 7.86
CA ILE A 46 10.11 2.16 8.77
C ILE A 46 11.39 1.49 8.29
N TYR A 47 11.32 0.19 7.94
CA TYR A 47 12.46 -0.54 7.40
C TYR A 47 12.99 0.12 6.13
N GLY A 48 12.11 0.42 5.17
CA GLY A 48 12.50 1.08 3.94
C GLY A 48 13.12 2.45 4.22
N PHE A 49 12.56 3.24 5.15
CA PHE A 49 13.14 4.51 5.56
C PHE A 49 14.56 4.37 6.15
N PHE A 50 14.77 3.45 7.10
CA PHE A 50 16.11 3.19 7.64
C PHE A 50 17.08 2.79 6.55
N ARG A 51 16.67 1.91 5.63
CA ARG A 51 17.47 1.50 4.48
C ARG A 51 17.80 2.67 3.55
N LEU A 52 16.88 3.60 3.33
CA LEU A 52 17.16 4.81 2.54
C LEU A 52 18.25 5.66 3.17
N TYR A 53 18.34 5.68 4.51
CA TYR A 53 19.27 6.52 5.29
C TYR A 53 20.64 5.87 5.55
N THR A 54 20.69 4.56 5.81
CA THR A 54 21.92 3.89 6.28
C THR A 54 22.77 3.29 5.17
N SER A 55 22.18 2.86 4.03
CA SER A 55 22.94 2.29 2.92
C SER A 55 22.22 2.47 1.59
N PRO A 56 22.77 3.25 0.65
CA PRO A 56 22.19 3.37 -0.68
C PRO A 56 22.27 2.09 -1.52
N PHE A 57 23.09 1.08 -1.15
CA PHE A 57 23.50 0.00 -2.05
C PHE A 57 23.17 -1.44 -1.62
N THR A 58 22.75 -1.70 -0.38
CA THR A 58 22.39 -3.06 0.05
C THR A 58 20.93 -3.36 -0.34
N ILE A 59 20.75 -4.21 -1.36
CA ILE A 59 19.44 -4.70 -1.83
C ILE A 59 19.16 -6.11 -1.33
N ASP A 60 20.17 -6.82 -0.82
CA ASP A 60 20.11 -8.27 -0.65
C ASP A 60 19.80 -8.75 0.78
N ASP A 61 19.65 -7.84 1.75
CA ASP A 61 19.09 -8.19 3.06
C ASP A 61 17.59 -8.41 2.90
N GLY A 62 17.22 -9.67 2.65
CA GLY A 62 15.89 -10.07 2.22
C GLY A 62 14.77 -9.69 3.20
N PRO A 63 13.51 -9.72 2.73
CA PRO A 63 12.36 -9.25 3.49
C PRO A 63 12.08 -9.91 4.85
N VAL A 64 12.74 -11.04 5.06
CA VAL A 64 12.28 -12.13 5.92
C VAL A 64 12.27 -11.71 7.39
N ILE A 65 13.30 -11.00 7.84
CA ILE A 65 13.44 -10.61 9.25
C ILE A 65 12.30 -9.67 9.67
N TYR A 66 11.98 -8.66 8.87
CA TYR A 66 10.96 -7.67 9.24
C TYR A 66 9.53 -8.19 9.04
N ILE A 67 9.29 -9.04 8.04
CA ILE A 67 8.02 -9.76 7.92
C ILE A 67 7.83 -10.65 9.15
N SER A 68 8.90 -11.32 9.61
CA SER A 68 8.84 -12.17 10.81
C SER A 68 8.53 -11.37 12.08
N ILE A 69 9.15 -10.20 12.26
CA ILE A 69 8.84 -9.29 13.38
C ILE A 69 7.37 -8.83 13.31
N ALA A 70 6.89 -8.40 12.13
CA ALA A 70 5.51 -7.97 11.96
C ALA A 70 4.51 -9.11 12.25
N CYS A 71 4.81 -10.34 11.82
CA CYS A 71 4.02 -11.53 12.14
C CYS A 71 3.99 -11.81 13.64
N ILE A 72 5.15 -11.79 14.32
CA ILE A 72 5.25 -12.02 15.77
C ILE A 72 4.41 -11.00 16.53
N VAL A 73 4.57 -9.70 16.23
CA VAL A 73 3.81 -8.63 16.90
C VAL A 73 2.31 -8.74 16.61
N SER A 74 1.93 -9.12 15.39
CA SER A 74 0.53 -9.36 15.03
C SER A 74 -0.04 -10.51 15.86
N VAL A 75 0.68 -11.64 16.00
CA VAL A 75 0.24 -12.77 16.84
C VAL A 75 0.05 -12.35 18.30
N PHE A 76 0.97 -11.57 18.87
CA PHE A 76 0.80 -11.03 20.23
C PHE A 76 -0.45 -10.15 20.35
N LEU A 77 -0.74 -9.32 19.34
CA LEU A 77 -1.95 -8.50 19.30
C LEU A 77 -3.22 -9.37 19.21
N GLY A 78 -3.20 -10.44 18.41
CA GLY A 78 -4.30 -11.40 18.32
C GLY A 78 -4.57 -12.10 19.65
N CYS A 79 -3.51 -12.57 20.32
CA CYS A 79 -3.59 -13.15 21.66
C CYS A 79 -4.16 -12.16 22.69
N TYR A 80 -3.75 -10.89 22.60
CA TYR A 80 -4.28 -9.82 23.44
C TYR A 80 -5.79 -9.62 23.22
N LEU A 81 -6.22 -9.46 21.95
CA LEU A 81 -7.62 -9.29 21.59
C LEU A 81 -8.50 -10.49 21.95
N TYR A 82 -7.96 -11.71 21.87
CA TYR A 82 -8.66 -12.92 22.26
C TYR A 82 -8.99 -12.90 23.77
N LYS A 83 -8.01 -12.54 24.61
CA LYS A 83 -8.17 -12.47 26.07
C LYS A 83 -9.00 -11.27 26.54
N GLU A 84 -8.98 -10.17 25.79
CA GLU A 84 -9.67 -8.93 26.15
C GLU A 84 -11.19 -9.08 25.99
N LYS A 85 -11.95 -8.86 27.07
CA LYS A 85 -13.42 -8.92 27.06
C LYS A 85 -14.09 -7.56 26.89
N PHE A 86 -13.33 -6.46 26.96
CA PHE A 86 -13.83 -5.08 26.77
C PHE A 86 -15.01 -4.65 27.68
N ASN A 87 -15.33 -5.42 28.71
CA ASN A 87 -16.50 -5.21 29.58
C ASN A 87 -16.43 -3.93 30.45
N ASP A 88 -15.22 -3.42 30.74
CA ASP A 88 -15.02 -2.26 31.62
C ASP A 88 -15.26 -0.89 30.96
N PHE A 89 -15.31 -0.81 29.62
CA PHE A 89 -15.33 0.47 28.90
C PHE A 89 -16.74 1.05 28.69
N SER A 90 -17.80 0.40 29.20
CA SER A 90 -19.16 0.95 29.21
C SER A 90 -19.25 2.29 29.95
N LYS A 91 -18.32 2.56 30.88
CA LYS A 91 -18.22 3.84 31.61
C LYS A 91 -17.47 4.94 30.84
N ASP A 92 -16.66 4.58 29.85
CA ASP A 92 -15.81 5.49 29.05
C ASP A 92 -16.44 5.84 27.69
N LEU A 93 -17.74 5.54 27.51
CA LEU A 93 -18.54 5.83 26.30
C LEU A 93 -18.49 7.31 25.85
N ASN A 94 -18.15 8.23 26.76
CA ASN A 94 -18.02 9.67 26.51
C ASN A 94 -16.64 10.09 25.96
N TYR A 95 -15.76 9.17 25.57
CA TYR A 95 -14.47 9.56 25.02
C TYR A 95 -14.57 10.22 23.63
N ASN A 96 -13.85 11.32 23.49
CA ASN A 96 -14.04 12.35 22.47
C ASN A 96 -13.70 11.86 21.05
N LYS A 97 -14.57 12.12 20.04
CA LYS A 97 -14.35 11.82 18.60
C LYS A 97 -12.95 12.20 18.08
N LYS A 98 -12.30 13.17 18.72
CA LYS A 98 -10.91 13.61 18.48
C LYS A 98 -9.89 12.47 18.46
N TYR A 99 -10.05 11.43 19.27
CA TYR A 99 -9.10 10.31 19.32
C TYR A 99 -9.21 9.35 18.14
N PHE A 100 -10.42 9.15 17.64
CA PHE A 100 -10.65 8.43 16.38
C PHE A 100 -10.05 9.21 15.20
N PHE A 101 -10.18 10.54 15.21
CA PHE A 101 -9.52 11.40 14.24
C PHE A 101 -7.99 11.28 14.27
N TYR A 102 -7.35 11.24 15.45
CA TYR A 102 -5.91 11.01 15.54
C TYR A 102 -5.48 9.64 15.01
N PHE A 103 -6.25 8.59 15.29
CA PHE A 103 -5.98 7.28 14.71
C PHE A 103 -6.06 7.32 13.17
N PHE A 104 -7.09 7.96 12.62
CA PHE A 104 -7.25 8.09 11.17
C PHE A 104 -6.10 8.90 10.54
N LEU A 105 -5.68 9.98 11.21
CA LEU A 105 -4.54 10.79 10.80
C LEU A 105 -3.25 9.94 10.75
N ILE A 106 -3.01 9.10 11.77
CA ILE A 106 -1.87 8.19 11.82
C ILE A 106 -1.93 7.22 10.64
N VAL A 107 -3.09 6.62 10.36
CA VAL A 107 -3.25 5.68 9.23
C VAL A 107 -2.96 6.36 7.88
N ILE A 108 -3.49 7.57 7.65
CA ILE A 108 -3.21 8.34 6.42
C ILE A 108 -1.72 8.65 6.30
N LEU A 109 -1.10 9.14 7.38
CA LEU A 109 0.33 9.46 7.39
C LEU A 109 1.17 8.22 7.10
N SER A 110 0.86 7.08 7.71
CA SER A 110 1.51 5.79 7.44
C SER A 110 1.38 5.39 5.97
N ALA A 111 0.20 5.57 5.36
CA ALA A 111 -0.02 5.25 3.95
C ALA A 111 0.79 6.15 3.01
N VAL A 112 0.79 7.47 3.24
CA VAL A 112 1.59 8.43 2.45
C VAL A 112 3.07 8.09 2.57
N PHE A 113 3.53 7.78 3.78
CA PHE A 113 4.92 7.41 4.04
C PHE A 113 5.31 6.11 3.32
N TYR A 114 4.46 5.09 3.38
CA TYR A 114 4.62 3.85 2.63
C TYR A 114 4.77 4.10 1.14
N ILE A 115 3.88 4.90 0.55
CA ILE A 115 3.90 5.22 -0.89
C ILE A 115 5.22 5.88 -1.28
N LYS A 116 5.69 6.86 -0.49
CA LYS A 116 6.97 7.53 -0.75
C LYS A 116 8.15 6.55 -0.68
N VAL A 117 8.23 5.74 0.37
CA VAL A 117 9.30 4.76 0.55
C VAL A 117 9.28 3.72 -0.57
N ALA A 118 8.11 3.21 -0.94
CA ALA A 118 7.94 2.25 -2.02
C ALA A 118 8.36 2.83 -3.38
N HIS A 119 8.00 4.09 -3.65
CA HIS A 119 8.38 4.79 -4.89
C HIS A 119 9.91 4.91 -5.02
N ILE A 120 10.59 5.39 -3.97
CA ILE A 120 12.05 5.54 -3.98
C ILE A 120 12.75 4.18 -4.09
N ASN A 121 12.25 3.16 -3.39
CA ASN A 121 12.81 1.80 -3.50
C ASN A 121 12.67 1.24 -4.91
N ARG A 122 11.52 1.43 -5.55
CA ARG A 122 11.28 1.00 -6.94
C ARG A 122 12.23 1.68 -7.91
N GLU A 123 12.40 2.99 -7.78
CA GLU A 123 13.34 3.78 -8.59
C GLU A 123 14.77 3.24 -8.46
N ARG A 124 15.25 3.00 -7.22
CA ARG A 124 16.58 2.41 -6.98
C ARG A 124 16.74 1.03 -7.61
N ILE A 125 15.72 0.17 -7.51
CA ILE A 125 15.74 -1.17 -8.15
C ILE A 125 15.87 -1.02 -9.66
N PHE A 126 15.15 -0.07 -10.26
CA PHE A 126 15.21 0.11 -11.70
C PHE A 126 16.53 0.70 -12.19
N ILE A 127 17.10 1.68 -11.48
CA ILE A 127 18.44 2.22 -11.77
C ILE A 127 19.48 1.10 -11.70
N LYS A 128 19.46 0.27 -10.65
CA LYS A 128 20.42 -0.85 -10.51
C LYS A 128 20.27 -1.89 -11.63
N ARG A 129 19.07 -2.08 -12.16
CA ARG A 129 18.80 -2.98 -13.30
C ARG A 129 19.17 -2.36 -14.66
N GLY A 130 19.67 -1.12 -14.69
CA GLY A 130 20.11 -0.45 -15.91
C GLY A 130 18.96 0.07 -16.79
N TYR A 131 17.76 0.24 -16.24
CA TYR A 131 16.64 0.78 -17.01
C TYR A 131 16.80 2.29 -17.28
N SER A 132 16.31 2.74 -18.44
CA SER A 132 16.33 4.16 -18.82
C SER A 132 15.40 5.00 -17.93
N LYS A 133 15.70 6.29 -17.78
CA LYS A 133 14.85 7.24 -17.02
C LYS A 133 13.40 7.24 -17.49
N GLU A 134 13.19 7.19 -18.81
CA GLU A 134 11.86 7.17 -19.42
C GLU A 134 11.07 5.90 -19.05
N LEU A 135 11.76 4.76 -18.88
CA LEU A 135 11.13 3.53 -18.39
C LEU A 135 10.78 3.63 -16.91
N ILE A 136 11.63 4.28 -16.11
CA ILE A 136 11.42 4.48 -14.67
C ILE A 136 10.20 5.37 -14.43
N GLU A 137 10.12 6.50 -15.15
CA GLU A 137 9.01 7.46 -15.07
C GLU A 137 7.68 6.84 -15.51
N ASN A 138 7.69 5.95 -16.51
CA ASN A 138 6.52 5.18 -16.94
C ASN A 138 6.22 3.95 -16.07
N GLY A 139 6.88 3.80 -14.92
CA GLY A 139 6.62 2.69 -14.00
C GLY A 139 7.05 1.31 -14.54
N GLY A 140 8.15 1.24 -15.27
CA GLY A 140 8.66 -0.03 -15.81
C GLY A 140 7.86 -0.54 -17.01
N VAL A 141 6.94 0.26 -17.55
CA VAL A 141 6.25 -0.05 -18.81
C VAL A 141 7.09 0.51 -19.95
N GLU A 142 7.47 -0.34 -20.90
CA GLU A 142 8.18 0.11 -22.10
C GLU A 142 7.30 1.11 -22.89
N PRO A 143 7.86 2.27 -23.30
CA PRO A 143 7.15 3.14 -24.20
C PRO A 143 6.75 2.36 -25.45
N PHE A 144 5.53 2.59 -25.92
CA PHE A 144 5.00 1.87 -27.06
C PHE A 144 5.82 2.22 -28.31
N ASP A 145 6.56 1.25 -28.83
CA ASP A 145 7.27 1.37 -30.10
C ASP A 145 6.52 0.58 -31.19
N PRO A 146 5.88 1.26 -32.17
CA PRO A 146 5.16 0.59 -33.24
C PRO A 146 6.06 -0.22 -34.17
N LYS A 147 7.39 -0.04 -34.12
CA LYS A 147 8.36 -0.82 -34.89
C LYS A 147 8.75 -2.13 -34.20
N LYS A 148 8.56 -2.22 -32.87
CA LYS A 148 8.87 -3.41 -32.08
C LYS A 148 7.66 -4.34 -32.05
N ARG A 149 7.85 -5.64 -32.29
CA ARG A 149 6.75 -6.61 -32.26
C ARG A 149 6.28 -6.80 -30.80
N PRO A 150 5.01 -6.51 -30.47
CA PRO A 150 4.53 -6.62 -29.11
C PRO A 150 4.42 -8.08 -28.66
N THR A 151 4.89 -8.36 -27.45
CA THR A 151 4.81 -9.68 -26.82
C THR A 151 3.54 -9.86 -25.99
N SER A 152 2.98 -8.78 -25.45
CA SER A 152 1.74 -8.78 -24.65
C SER A 152 0.48 -8.55 -25.51
N LEU A 153 -0.68 -9.00 -25.01
CA LEU A 153 -1.99 -8.75 -25.64
C LEU A 153 -2.29 -7.25 -25.72
N GLU A 154 -1.99 -6.51 -24.64
CA GLU A 154 -2.16 -5.06 -24.57
C GLU A 154 -1.31 -4.34 -25.64
N GLY A 155 -0.06 -4.75 -25.84
CA GLY A 155 0.80 -4.22 -26.89
C GLY A 155 0.26 -4.51 -28.30
N LYS A 156 -0.35 -5.69 -28.52
CA LYS A 156 -0.99 -6.04 -29.80
C LYS A 156 -2.21 -5.16 -30.08
N LEU A 157 -3.04 -4.93 -29.07
CA LEU A 157 -4.21 -4.05 -29.16
C LEU A 157 -3.79 -2.61 -29.45
N LYS A 158 -2.75 -2.11 -28.78
CA LYS A 158 -2.19 -0.78 -29.01
C LYS A 158 -1.58 -0.63 -30.40
N LEU A 159 -0.89 -1.67 -30.90
CA LEU A 159 -0.37 -1.70 -32.27
C LEU A 159 -1.48 -1.71 -33.32
N TRP A 160 -2.55 -2.47 -33.08
CA TRP A 160 -3.72 -2.45 -33.95
C TRP A 160 -4.38 -1.07 -33.99
N TYR A 161 -4.57 -0.43 -32.83
CA TYR A 161 -5.13 0.92 -32.75
C TYR A 161 -4.25 1.95 -33.49
N TYR A 162 -2.95 1.95 -33.23
CA TYR A 162 -1.98 2.82 -33.90
C TYR A 162 -2.05 2.68 -35.43
N ASN A 163 -2.08 1.45 -35.95
CA ASN A 163 -2.10 1.21 -37.40
C ASN A 163 -3.42 1.61 -38.07
N ASN A 164 -4.54 1.52 -37.35
CA ASN A 164 -5.86 1.78 -37.93
C ASN A 164 -6.31 3.23 -37.80
N PHE A 165 -5.89 3.94 -36.75
CA PHE A 165 -6.35 5.29 -36.45
C PHE A 165 -5.19 6.29 -36.52
N GLU A 166 -4.23 6.25 -35.59
CA GLU A 166 -3.19 7.29 -35.46
C GLU A 166 -2.26 7.42 -36.68
N LYS A 167 -1.88 6.31 -37.30
CA LYS A 167 -1.03 6.31 -38.49
C LYS A 167 -1.76 6.84 -39.73
N LYS A 168 -3.06 6.58 -39.87
CA LYS A 168 -3.85 7.08 -41.00
C LYS A 168 -4.04 8.59 -40.89
N ASP A 169 -4.42 9.07 -39.71
CA ASP A 169 -4.67 10.48 -39.45
C ASP A 169 -3.39 11.33 -39.68
N SER A 170 -2.23 10.83 -39.25
CA SER A 170 -0.95 11.53 -39.44
C SER A 170 -0.47 11.58 -40.90
N VAL A 171 -0.84 10.60 -41.73
CA VAL A 171 -0.54 10.60 -43.17
C VAL A 171 -1.51 11.49 -43.94
N GLU A 172 -2.79 11.51 -43.57
CA GLU A 172 -3.80 12.38 -44.19
C GLU A 172 -3.53 13.86 -43.91
N VAL A 173 -3.16 14.23 -42.68
CA VAL A 173 -2.79 15.60 -42.30
C VAL A 173 -1.52 16.09 -43.05
N LYS A 174 -0.58 15.19 -43.35
CA LYS A 174 0.60 15.54 -44.16
C LYS A 174 0.28 15.76 -45.63
N LYS A 175 -0.73 15.07 -46.18
CA LYS A 175 -1.17 15.27 -47.56
C LYS A 175 -1.91 16.61 -47.74
N THR A 176 -2.73 17.02 -46.79
CA THR A 176 -3.46 18.31 -46.83
C THR A 176 -2.57 19.52 -46.61
N LYS A 177 -1.41 19.38 -45.96
CA LYS A 177 -0.43 20.48 -45.83
C LYS A 177 0.47 20.69 -47.04
N ASN A 178 0.54 19.70 -47.94
CA ASN A 178 1.41 19.72 -49.12
C ASN A 178 0.64 19.87 -50.44
N SER A 179 -0.68 20.08 -50.38
CA SER A 179 -1.56 20.44 -51.50
C SER A 179 -1.95 21.90 -51.40
#